data_AF-A0A1Y1QNP0-F1
#
_entry.id   AF-A0A1Y1QNP0-F1
#
_cell.length_a   1.000
_cell.length_b   1.000
_cell.length_c   1.000
_cell.angle_alpha   90.00
_cell.angle_beta   90.00
_cell.angle_gamma   90.00
#
_symmetry.space_group_name_H-M   'P 1'
#
loop_
_entity.id
_entity.type
_entity.pdbx_description
1 polymer ?
#
loop_
_entity_poly.entity_id
_entity_poly.type
_entity_poly.pdbx_seq_one_letter_code
_entity_poly.pdbx_strand_id
1 'polypeptide(L)'
;MKTRLTTLVISAALGIASSVCAAAPIDSIYTSLKTEACKTLAVNENEGGSYQGRCPGTAGYQLDVLEGDIRQSITVIDPKGNEFPLNLWSTVSSGFSAVGEKAEWRVEKIAAKKRPIALIVRFNVSGDPEHPERTTSYLVVSKITANEICVTDVVEPSSTANQQARVLADSAATKACKTP
;
A
#
# COMPACT_ATOMS: atom_id res chain seq x y z
N MET A 1 -44.43 72.60 1.78
CA MET A 1 -43.27 71.67 1.94
C MET A 1 -43.78 70.35 2.49
N LYS A 2 -43.71 69.26 1.71
CA LYS A 2 -44.01 67.90 2.19
C LYS A 2 -42.81 67.02 1.82
N THR A 3 -42.00 66.66 2.82
CA THR A 3 -40.82 65.81 2.65
C THR A 3 -41.25 64.35 2.86
N ARG A 4 -41.12 63.50 1.85
CA ARG A 4 -41.31 62.05 1.98
C ARG A 4 -39.96 61.40 2.30
N LEU A 5 -39.88 60.69 3.42
CA LEU A 5 -38.76 59.81 3.75
C LEU A 5 -39.00 58.44 3.09
N THR A 6 -38.05 58.00 2.27
CA THR A 6 -38.05 56.68 1.65
C THR A 6 -37.08 55.79 2.44
N THR A 7 -37.62 54.84 3.21
CA THR A 7 -36.81 53.87 3.98
C THR A 7 -36.31 52.76 3.04
N LEU A 8 -34.99 52.61 2.92
CA LEU A 8 -34.35 51.55 2.16
C LEU A 8 -34.09 50.34 3.07
N VAL A 9 -34.75 49.22 2.80
CA VAL A 9 -34.54 47.94 3.50
C VAL A 9 -33.41 47.19 2.79
N ILE A 10 -32.27 47.02 3.47
CA ILE A 10 -31.12 46.25 2.97
C ILE A 10 -31.28 44.81 3.46
N SER A 11 -31.69 43.91 2.57
CA SER A 11 -31.74 42.46 2.83
C SER A 11 -30.33 41.88 2.72
N ALA A 12 -29.73 41.47 3.85
CA ALA A 12 -28.46 40.76 3.87
C ALA A 12 -28.67 39.27 3.56
N ALA A 13 -28.31 38.84 2.34
CA ALA A 13 -28.29 37.43 1.96
C ALA A 13 -27.03 36.75 2.53
N LEU A 14 -27.21 35.89 3.54
CA LEU A 14 -26.13 35.11 4.16
C LEU A 14 -25.85 33.87 3.28
N GLY A 15 -24.83 33.97 2.41
CA GLY A 15 -24.39 32.86 1.56
C GLY A 15 -23.65 31.79 2.36
N ILE A 16 -24.25 30.60 2.49
CA ILE A 16 -23.60 29.42 3.07
C ILE A 16 -22.61 28.88 2.04
N ALA A 17 -21.32 29.17 2.21
CA ALA A 17 -20.25 28.61 1.39
C ALA A 17 -19.99 27.15 1.81
N SER A 18 -20.59 26.20 1.10
CA SER A 18 -20.27 24.78 1.23
C SER A 18 -18.82 24.55 0.81
N SER A 19 -17.93 24.37 1.78
CA SER A 19 -16.56 23.96 1.51
C SER A 19 -16.56 22.51 1.04
N VAL A 20 -16.48 22.33 -0.28
CA VAL A 20 -16.25 21.01 -0.88
C VAL A 20 -14.82 20.62 -0.54
N CYS A 21 -14.64 19.71 0.41
CA CYS A 21 -13.35 19.13 0.71
C CYS A 21 -12.96 18.22 -0.46
N ALA A 22 -12.19 18.74 -1.41
CA ALA A 22 -11.62 17.93 -2.48
C ALA A 22 -10.63 16.93 -1.86
N ALA A 23 -10.83 15.63 -2.13
CA ALA A 23 -9.88 14.61 -1.72
C ALA A 23 -8.49 14.93 -2.29
N ALA A 24 -7.45 14.81 -1.47
CA ALA A 24 -6.09 15.03 -1.92
C ALA A 24 -5.75 14.04 -3.05
N PRO A 25 -5.05 14.47 -4.12
CA PRO A 25 -4.64 13.55 -5.17
C PRO A 25 -3.74 12.45 -4.61
N ILE A 26 -4.00 11.20 -5.02
CA ILE A 26 -3.23 10.01 -4.64
C ILE A 26 -2.37 9.57 -5.83
N ASP A 27 -1.06 9.61 -5.64
CA ASP A 27 -0.07 9.22 -6.65
C ASP A 27 0.50 7.81 -6.40
N SER A 28 0.94 7.15 -7.47
CA SER A 28 1.79 5.95 -7.39
C SER A 28 3.26 6.34 -7.28
N ILE A 29 3.98 5.81 -6.30
CA ILE A 29 5.45 5.83 -6.24
C ILE A 29 5.94 4.38 -6.23
N TYR A 30 6.99 4.06 -6.99
CA TYR A 30 7.46 2.68 -7.11
C TYR A 30 8.82 2.49 -6.46
N THR A 31 8.95 1.39 -5.72
CA THR A 31 10.20 0.86 -5.17
C THR A 31 10.56 -0.41 -5.94
N SER A 32 11.84 -0.56 -6.31
CA SER A 32 12.37 -1.84 -6.79
C SER A 32 12.56 -2.80 -5.62
N LEU A 33 12.11 -4.04 -5.78
CA LEU A 33 12.29 -5.14 -4.83
C LEU A 33 13.33 -6.17 -5.30
N LYS A 34 14.00 -5.91 -6.44
CA LYS A 34 15.08 -6.76 -6.92
C LYS A 34 16.24 -6.76 -5.93
N THR A 35 16.89 -7.91 -5.74
CA THR A 35 18.00 -8.10 -4.80
C THR A 35 19.09 -7.04 -4.96
N GLU A 36 19.48 -6.68 -6.19
CA GLU A 36 20.51 -5.67 -6.48
C GLU A 36 20.12 -4.23 -6.09
N ALA A 37 18.83 -3.95 -5.92
CA ALA A 37 18.33 -2.67 -5.45
C ALA A 37 18.20 -2.60 -3.91
N CYS A 38 18.44 -3.72 -3.22
CA CYS A 38 18.24 -3.87 -1.80
C CYS A 38 19.57 -4.16 -1.09
N LYS A 39 19.72 -3.64 0.13
CA LYS A 39 20.87 -3.96 0.98
C LYS A 39 20.63 -5.34 1.61
N THR A 40 21.45 -6.32 1.29
CA THR A 40 21.44 -7.61 2.00
C THR A 40 21.71 -7.41 3.48
N LEU A 41 20.82 -7.95 4.33
CA LEU A 41 20.94 -7.93 5.78
C LEU A 41 21.37 -9.30 6.32
N ALA A 42 20.79 -10.37 5.78
CA ALA A 42 21.12 -11.73 6.14
C ALA A 42 20.95 -12.66 4.93
N VAL A 43 21.79 -13.70 4.89
CA VAL A 43 21.70 -14.79 3.92
C VAL A 43 22.16 -16.09 4.60
N ASN A 44 21.47 -17.19 4.32
CA ASN A 44 21.85 -18.54 4.73
C ASN A 44 21.70 -19.44 3.51
N GLU A 45 22.78 -20.12 3.13
CA GLU A 45 22.84 -21.00 1.96
C GLU A 45 22.78 -22.49 2.32
N ASN A 46 22.66 -22.83 3.61
CA ASN A 46 22.49 -24.21 4.06
C ASN A 46 21.09 -24.74 3.70
N GLU A 47 20.82 -26.01 4.03
CA GLU A 47 19.52 -26.65 3.78
C GLU A 47 18.35 -25.77 4.23
N GLY A 48 17.42 -25.51 3.30
CA GLY A 48 16.23 -24.68 3.54
C GLY A 48 16.41 -23.18 3.35
N GLY A 49 17.61 -22.71 2.96
CA GLY A 49 17.97 -21.38 2.42
C GLY A 49 17.12 -20.16 2.83
N SER A 50 17.75 -19.13 3.39
CA SER A 50 17.03 -17.90 3.78
C SER A 50 17.71 -16.64 3.27
N TYR A 51 16.91 -15.62 2.97
CA TYR A 51 17.39 -14.29 2.60
C TYR A 51 16.57 -13.20 3.30
N GLN A 52 17.25 -12.13 3.69
CA GLN A 52 16.63 -10.87 4.10
C GLN A 52 17.38 -9.71 3.45
N GLY A 53 16.66 -8.88 2.70
CA GLY A 53 17.21 -7.66 2.10
C GLY A 53 16.32 -6.45 2.34
N ARG A 54 16.95 -5.31 2.64
CA ARG A 54 16.28 -4.03 2.89
C ARG A 54 16.31 -3.14 1.67
N CYS A 55 15.15 -2.92 1.09
CA CYS A 55 14.92 -2.08 -0.07
C CYS A 55 14.51 -0.65 0.35
N PRO A 56 14.90 0.39 -0.40
CA PRO A 56 14.48 1.76 -0.12
C PRO A 56 12.98 1.94 -0.34
N GLY A 57 12.29 2.73 0.48
CA GLY A 57 10.89 3.08 0.29
C GLY A 57 10.67 4.56 -0.04
N THR A 58 9.51 5.07 0.34
CA THR A 58 9.12 6.48 0.16
C THR A 58 8.80 7.09 1.51
N ALA A 59 8.98 8.41 1.65
CA ALA A 59 8.65 9.16 2.86
C ALA A 59 9.29 8.58 4.15
N GLY A 60 10.51 8.03 4.05
CA GLY A 60 11.24 7.43 5.17
C GLY A 60 10.89 5.98 5.47
N TYR A 61 9.88 5.40 4.81
CA TYR A 61 9.60 3.97 4.91
C TYR A 61 10.66 3.15 4.17
N GLN A 62 10.81 1.89 4.57
CA GLN A 62 11.62 0.88 3.89
C GLN A 62 10.84 -0.43 3.81
N LEU A 63 11.31 -1.36 2.98
CA LEU A 63 10.72 -2.69 2.84
C LEU A 63 11.81 -3.73 3.04
N ASP A 64 11.56 -4.70 3.90
CA ASP A 64 12.36 -5.91 3.94
C ASP A 64 11.69 -6.97 3.08
N VAL A 65 12.43 -7.51 2.10
CA VAL A 65 12.08 -8.72 1.37
C VAL A 65 12.68 -9.89 2.12
N LEU A 66 11.81 -10.79 2.55
CA LEU A 66 12.17 -12.00 3.29
C LEU A 66 11.98 -13.20 2.37
N GLU A 67 12.87 -14.17 2.46
CA GLU A 67 12.73 -15.49 1.85
C GLU A 67 13.14 -16.57 2.86
N GLY A 68 12.36 -17.63 2.93
CA GLY A 68 12.71 -18.86 3.63
C GLY A 68 11.87 -20.01 3.10
N ASP A 69 12.50 -21.16 2.86
CA ASP A 69 11.85 -22.34 2.26
C ASP A 69 11.02 -21.99 1.02
N ILE A 70 11.66 -21.27 0.08
CA ILE A 70 11.13 -20.89 -1.24
C ILE A 70 9.82 -20.08 -1.15
N ARG A 71 9.67 -19.33 -0.05
CA ARG A 71 8.49 -18.49 0.21
C ARG A 71 8.94 -17.12 0.60
N GLN A 72 8.42 -16.12 -0.12
CA GLN A 72 8.75 -14.73 0.11
C GLN A 72 7.63 -13.99 0.86
N SER A 73 8.03 -12.99 1.63
CA SER A 73 7.12 -12.03 2.27
C SER A 73 7.76 -10.65 2.35
N ILE A 74 6.97 -9.67 2.76
CA ILE A 74 7.39 -8.30 2.98
C ILE A 74 7.16 -7.92 4.43
N THR A 75 8.14 -7.25 5.02
CA THR A 75 7.96 -6.46 6.25
C THR A 75 8.07 -4.99 5.91
N VAL A 76 7.08 -4.20 6.29
CA VAL A 76 7.12 -2.74 6.14
C VAL A 76 7.84 -2.16 7.35
N ILE A 77 8.84 -1.31 7.11
CA ILE A 77 9.56 -0.59 8.16
C ILE A 77 9.11 0.87 8.12
N ASP A 78 8.54 1.38 9.21
CA ASP A 78 8.12 2.79 9.28
C ASP A 78 9.31 3.74 9.50
N PRO A 79 9.11 5.07 9.36
CA PRO A 79 10.19 6.05 9.56
C PRO A 79 10.77 6.10 10.98
N LYS A 80 10.14 5.43 11.96
CA LYS A 80 10.62 5.29 13.35
C LYS A 80 11.39 3.98 13.56
N GLY A 81 11.45 3.11 12.55
CA GLY A 81 12.09 1.79 12.62
C GLY A 81 11.19 0.69 13.17
N ASN A 82 9.88 0.93 13.34
CA ASN A 82 8.95 -0.14 13.73
C ASN A 82 8.71 -1.08 12.56
N GLU A 83 8.64 -2.38 12.85
CA GLU A 83 8.47 -3.42 11.86
C GLU A 83 7.02 -3.91 11.82
N PHE A 84 6.47 -4.03 10.61
CA PHE A 84 5.12 -4.51 10.35
C PHE A 84 5.17 -5.64 9.31
N PRO A 85 5.32 -6.91 9.77
CA PRO A 85 5.32 -8.06 8.88
C PRO A 85 3.95 -8.24 8.22
N LEU A 86 3.91 -8.31 6.88
CA LEU A 86 2.67 -8.59 6.16
C LEU A 86 2.32 -10.09 6.17
N ASN A 87 3.29 -10.94 6.51
CA ASN A 87 3.14 -12.41 6.62
C ASN A 87 2.44 -13.02 5.41
N LEU A 88 2.88 -12.70 4.18
CA LEU A 88 2.18 -13.09 2.95
C LEU A 88 2.04 -14.62 2.81
N TRP A 89 3.03 -15.36 3.30
CA TRP A 89 3.07 -16.82 3.35
C TRP A 89 2.02 -17.47 4.28
N SER A 90 1.27 -16.70 5.05
CA SER A 90 0.16 -17.18 5.86
C SER A 90 -1.13 -16.42 5.55
N THR A 91 -1.03 -15.10 5.33
CA THR A 91 -2.19 -14.23 5.07
C THR A 91 -2.74 -14.36 3.65
N VAL A 92 -1.93 -14.79 2.68
CA VAL A 92 -2.32 -14.88 1.26
C VAL A 92 -2.27 -16.31 0.75
N SER A 93 -1.14 -17.01 0.93
CA SER A 93 -1.00 -18.42 0.57
C SER A 93 0.19 -19.06 1.27
N SER A 94 0.07 -20.32 1.67
CA SER A 94 1.16 -21.12 2.25
C SER A 94 2.05 -21.83 1.22
N GLY A 95 1.68 -21.79 -0.07
CA GLY A 95 2.46 -22.41 -1.15
C GLY A 95 3.76 -21.66 -1.45
N PHE A 96 4.63 -22.30 -2.25
CA PHE A 96 5.83 -21.66 -2.78
C PHE A 96 5.47 -20.36 -3.48
N SER A 97 6.23 -19.30 -3.18
CA SER A 97 5.82 -17.96 -3.56
C SER A 97 6.97 -16.97 -3.64
N ALA A 98 6.81 -16.02 -4.55
CA ALA A 98 7.76 -14.94 -4.78
C ALA A 98 7.02 -13.59 -4.90
N VAL A 99 7.61 -12.54 -4.32
CA VAL A 99 7.14 -11.17 -4.55
C VAL A 99 7.61 -10.70 -5.93
N GLY A 100 6.81 -9.87 -6.59
CA GLY A 100 7.19 -9.25 -7.84
C GLY A 100 8.30 -8.21 -7.65
N GLU A 101 8.93 -7.80 -8.74
CA GLU A 101 10.10 -6.92 -8.72
C GLU A 101 9.82 -5.47 -8.24
N LYS A 102 8.56 -5.10 -8.02
CA LYS A 102 8.16 -3.73 -7.66
C LYS A 102 7.11 -3.72 -6.56
N ALA A 103 7.26 -2.77 -5.65
CA ALA A 103 6.22 -2.31 -4.75
C ALA A 103 5.65 -0.98 -5.24
N GLU A 104 4.34 -0.86 -5.30
CA GLU A 104 3.64 0.39 -5.59
C GLU A 104 3.10 0.98 -4.28
N TRP A 105 3.60 2.16 -3.92
CA TRP A 105 3.08 2.97 -2.82
C TRP A 105 1.96 3.87 -3.33
N ARG A 106 0.82 3.87 -2.66
CA ARG A 106 -0.22 4.89 -2.83
C ARG A 106 0.04 6.02 -1.86
N VAL A 107 0.25 7.23 -2.39
CA VAL A 107 0.78 8.35 -1.61
C VAL A 107 -0.09 9.58 -1.79
N GLU A 108 -0.62 10.10 -0.69
CA GLU A 108 -1.25 11.42 -0.66
C GLU A 108 -0.21 12.52 -0.51
N LYS A 109 -0.48 13.67 -1.14
CA LYS A 109 0.27 14.91 -0.94
C LYS A 109 -0.53 15.85 -0.04
N ILE A 110 -0.12 15.98 1.22
CA ILE A 110 -0.73 16.92 2.19
C ILE A 110 0.29 18.00 2.50
N ALA A 111 -0.02 19.26 2.18
CA ALA A 111 0.83 20.42 2.48
C ALA A 111 2.32 20.20 2.14
N ALA A 112 2.58 19.72 0.91
CA ALA A 112 3.90 19.35 0.37
C ALA A 112 4.61 18.14 1.01
N LYS A 113 4.00 17.46 1.99
CA LYS A 113 4.52 16.21 2.56
C LYS A 113 3.89 15.00 1.86
N LYS A 114 4.73 13.99 1.58
CA LYS A 114 4.29 12.68 1.09
C LYS A 114 3.80 11.85 2.27
N ARG A 115 2.56 11.36 2.19
CA ARG A 115 1.97 10.45 3.17
C ARG A 115 1.56 9.15 2.47
N PRO A 116 2.34 8.07 2.59
CA PRO A 116 1.93 6.76 2.12
C PRO A 116 0.68 6.31 2.88
N ILE A 117 -0.30 5.79 2.15
CA ILE A 117 -1.59 5.32 2.70
C ILE A 117 -1.84 3.83 2.44
N ALA A 118 -1.17 3.26 1.44
CA ALA A 118 -1.25 1.86 1.13
C ALA A 118 -0.02 1.40 0.33
N LEU A 119 0.21 0.08 0.34
CA LEU A 119 1.23 -0.62 -0.41
C LEU A 119 0.54 -1.69 -1.27
N ILE A 120 0.94 -1.79 -2.54
CA ILE A 120 0.51 -2.85 -3.45
C ILE A 120 1.75 -3.62 -3.88
N VAL A 121 1.75 -4.93 -3.67
CA VAL A 121 2.84 -5.82 -4.09
C VAL A 121 2.25 -6.96 -4.90
N ARG A 122 2.90 -7.30 -6.02
CA ARG A 122 2.58 -8.51 -6.77
C ARG A 122 3.08 -9.73 -6.01
N PHE A 123 2.25 -10.75 -5.89
CA PHE A 123 2.60 -11.99 -5.20
C PHE A 123 2.29 -13.18 -6.09
N ASN A 124 3.32 -13.89 -6.51
CA ASN A 124 3.22 -15.04 -7.40
C ASN A 124 3.24 -16.30 -6.53
N VAL A 125 2.22 -17.14 -6.65
CA VAL A 125 2.02 -18.32 -5.82
C VAL A 125 1.95 -19.54 -6.73
N SER A 126 2.78 -20.56 -6.47
CA SER A 126 2.58 -21.86 -7.11
C SER A 126 1.38 -22.57 -6.50
N GLY A 127 0.44 -22.99 -7.35
CA GLY A 127 -0.68 -23.85 -6.94
C GLY A 127 -0.33 -25.34 -6.95
N ASP A 128 0.85 -25.69 -7.47
CA ASP A 128 1.29 -27.07 -7.68
C ASP A 128 2.77 -27.21 -7.29
N PRO A 129 3.09 -27.89 -6.18
CA PRO A 129 4.47 -28.11 -5.78
C PRO A 129 5.30 -28.93 -6.77
N GLU A 130 4.67 -29.78 -7.59
CA GLU A 130 5.36 -30.57 -8.63
C GLU A 130 5.67 -29.71 -9.87
N HIS A 131 4.94 -28.61 -10.05
CA HIS A 131 5.10 -27.64 -11.12
C HIS A 131 5.24 -26.21 -10.59
N PRO A 132 6.31 -25.90 -9.81
CA PRO A 132 6.49 -24.63 -9.14
C PRO A 132 6.57 -23.42 -10.08
N GLU A 133 6.88 -23.64 -11.36
CA GLU A 133 6.87 -22.62 -12.41
C GLU A 133 5.46 -22.12 -12.75
N ARG A 134 4.42 -22.90 -12.46
CA ARG A 134 3.01 -22.56 -12.73
C ARG A 134 2.45 -21.71 -11.61
N THR A 135 2.67 -20.40 -11.71
CA THR A 135 2.25 -19.46 -10.67
C THR A 135 0.97 -18.69 -11.04
N THR A 136 0.15 -18.44 -10.03
CA THR A 136 -0.94 -17.46 -10.08
C THR A 136 -0.45 -16.14 -9.51
N SER A 137 -0.66 -15.04 -10.25
CA SER A 137 -0.12 -13.72 -9.90
C SER A 137 -1.18 -12.80 -9.31
N TYR A 138 -1.17 -12.65 -7.99
CA TYR A 138 -2.07 -11.77 -7.24
C TYR A 138 -1.48 -10.37 -7.08
N LEU A 139 -2.34 -9.38 -6.83
CA LEU A 139 -1.93 -8.10 -6.27
C LEU A 139 -2.44 -8.00 -4.83
N VAL A 140 -1.50 -7.94 -3.89
CA VAL A 140 -1.78 -7.84 -2.46
C VAL A 140 -1.82 -6.37 -2.08
N VAL A 141 -2.93 -5.93 -1.51
CA VAL A 141 -3.14 -4.57 -1.01
C VAL A 141 -2.98 -4.57 0.50
N SER A 142 -2.12 -3.69 1.00
CA SER A 142 -1.92 -3.46 2.43
C SER A 142 -2.20 -2.01 2.78
N LYS A 143 -2.96 -1.77 3.86
CA LYS A 143 -3.16 -0.41 4.37
C LYS A 143 -1.93 0.07 5.13
N ILE A 144 -1.68 1.37 5.12
CA ILE A 144 -0.69 2.03 5.97
C ILE A 144 -1.40 3.09 6.79
N THR A 145 -1.47 2.86 8.10
CA THR A 145 -2.01 3.83 9.06
C THR A 145 -0.97 4.13 10.15
N ALA A 146 -1.26 5.10 11.03
CA ALA A 146 -0.35 5.41 12.13
C ALA A 146 -0.21 4.28 13.16
N ASN A 147 -1.19 3.37 13.24
CA ASN A 147 -1.27 2.35 14.28
C ASN A 147 -1.08 0.92 13.73
N GLU A 148 -1.37 0.71 12.46
CA GLU A 148 -1.47 -0.64 11.88
C GLU A 148 -1.12 -0.61 10.39
N ILE A 149 -0.31 -1.58 9.98
CA ILE A 149 0.02 -1.89 8.59
C ILE A 149 -0.22 -3.39 8.40
N CYS A 150 -1.12 -3.75 7.49
CA CYS A 150 -1.53 -5.14 7.29
C CYS A 150 -2.18 -5.31 5.92
N VAL A 151 -2.30 -6.55 5.45
CA VAL A 151 -3.04 -6.91 4.25
C VAL A 151 -4.54 -6.67 4.47
N THR A 152 -5.20 -6.02 3.52
CA THR A 152 -6.66 -5.81 3.54
C THR A 152 -7.35 -6.58 2.42
N ASP A 153 -6.73 -6.63 1.24
CA ASP A 153 -7.34 -7.20 0.04
C ASP A 153 -6.30 -7.96 -0.80
N VAL A 154 -6.77 -8.96 -1.53
CA VAL A 154 -5.98 -9.74 -2.50
C VAL A 154 -6.77 -9.74 -3.79
N VAL A 155 -6.18 -9.23 -4.87
CA VAL A 155 -6.82 -9.12 -6.18
C VAL A 155 -6.32 -10.24 -7.08
N GLU A 156 -7.27 -10.99 -7.64
CA GLU A 156 -7.01 -12.07 -8.59
C GLU A 156 -6.49 -11.55 -9.94
N PRO A 157 -5.79 -12.39 -10.73
CA PRO A 157 -5.33 -12.02 -12.06
C PRO A 157 -6.50 -11.65 -12.98
N SER A 158 -6.45 -10.45 -13.57
CA SER A 158 -7.39 -10.00 -14.58
C SER A 158 -6.78 -8.87 -15.41
N SER A 159 -7.42 -8.52 -16.53
CA SER A 159 -6.98 -7.38 -17.37
C SER A 159 -7.08 -6.03 -16.65
N THR A 160 -7.87 -5.94 -15.57
CA THR A 160 -8.09 -4.71 -14.79
C THR A 160 -7.51 -4.76 -13.38
N ALA A 161 -6.78 -5.84 -13.03
CA ALA A 161 -6.30 -6.10 -11.66
C ALA A 161 -5.52 -4.92 -11.06
N ASN A 162 -4.63 -4.27 -11.83
CA ASN A 162 -3.88 -3.11 -11.34
C ASN A 162 -4.79 -1.93 -10.96
N GLN A 163 -5.82 -1.66 -11.77
CA GLN A 163 -6.78 -0.59 -11.48
C GLN A 163 -7.63 -0.94 -10.25
N GLN A 164 -8.08 -2.19 -10.15
CA GLN A 164 -8.84 -2.67 -8.99
C GLN A 164 -8.01 -2.57 -7.70
N ALA A 165 -6.75 -3.00 -7.73
CA ALA A 165 -5.84 -2.92 -6.59
C ALA A 165 -5.66 -1.47 -6.11
N ARG A 166 -5.53 -0.51 -7.03
CA ARG A 166 -5.44 0.92 -6.69
C ARG A 166 -6.71 1.46 -6.04
N VAL A 167 -7.88 1.11 -6.57
CA VAL A 167 -9.17 1.53 -6.00
C VAL A 167 -9.33 0.99 -4.56
N LEU A 168 -8.95 -0.27 -4.33
CA LEU A 168 -8.97 -0.86 -2.99
C LEU A 168 -7.96 -0.19 -2.07
N ALA A 169 -6.73 0.02 -2.55
CA ALA A 169 -5.65 0.65 -1.80
C ALA A 169 -5.97 2.09 -1.38
N ASP A 170 -6.58 2.87 -2.27
CA ASP A 170 -6.96 4.27 -2.02
C ASP A 170 -8.06 4.40 -0.93
N SER A 171 -8.77 3.32 -0.63
CA SER A 171 -9.80 3.25 0.42
C SER A 171 -9.47 2.31 1.58
N ALA A 172 -8.24 1.78 1.64
CA ALA A 172 -7.87 0.70 2.56
C ALA A 172 -7.78 1.13 4.04
N ALA A 173 -7.67 2.42 4.33
CA ALA A 173 -7.43 2.94 5.69
C ALA A 173 -8.46 2.46 6.73
N THR A 174 -9.70 2.22 6.32
CA THR A 174 -10.81 1.79 7.20
C THR A 174 -11.11 0.29 7.10
N LYS A 175 -10.39 -0.45 6.24
CA LYS A 175 -10.59 -1.89 6.07
C LYS A 175 -10.02 -2.66 7.25
N ALA A 176 -10.70 -3.74 7.63
CA ALA A 176 -10.16 -4.69 8.58
C ALA A 176 -8.94 -5.42 7.99
N CYS A 177 -8.01 -5.79 8.85
CA CYS A 177 -6.90 -6.66 8.45
C CYS A 177 -7.40 -8.06 8.14
N LYS A 178 -6.81 -8.68 7.11
CA LYS A 178 -6.89 -10.12 6.96
C LYS A 178 -6.09 -10.79 8.07
N THR A 179 -6.65 -11.85 8.64
CA THR A 179 -5.94 -12.72 9.56
C THR A 179 -5.13 -13.75 8.74
N PRO A 180 -3.92 -14.09 9.21
CA PRO A 180 -3.21 -15.29 8.79
C PRO A 180 -4.03 -16.57 8.91
#